data_AF-A0A8T1NA86-F1
#
_entry.id   AF-A0A8T1NA86-F1
#
_cell.length_a   1.000
_cell.length_b   1.000
_cell.length_c   1.000
_cell.angle_alpha   90.00
_cell.angle_beta   90.00
_cell.angle_gamma   90.00
#
_symmetry.space_group_name_H-M   'P 1'
#
loop_
_entity.id
_entity.type
_entity.pdbx_description
1 polymer ?
#
loop_
_entity_poly.entity_id
_entity_poly.type
_entity_poly.pdbx_seq_one_letter_code
_entity_poly.pdbx_strand_id
1 'polypeptide(L)'
;MVNAAAATQQMLDLFDIKGIVHFGIAGNVNDSLSIGDVTIPKQFAHTGIWSWLNPSAPSIPDAVAHLDVARYNVPKGEGANLLGSFAYHSEQFFSELGKPNTARPLVWAQTSQQWLDLAANLEGMELQQCVNSSLCLPKKPKLVVGLRGSSANIFVDNAAYRDFLIRNFGVSSVDMESAAVVMTSLSNGFPVVVIRGLSDMAGGQSGENAIQIFGSLAAQNAVKVVVQFIKTLP
;
A
#
# COMPACT_ATOMS: atom_id res chain seq x y z
N MET A 1 -8.85 -7.24 -1.33
CA MET A 1 -7.76 -8.20 -1.67
C MET A 1 -8.18 -9.45 -2.46
N VAL A 2 -9.20 -10.23 -2.07
CA VAL A 2 -9.58 -11.48 -2.80
C VAL A 2 -9.85 -11.23 -4.30
N ASN A 3 -10.66 -10.22 -4.62
CA ASN A 3 -10.96 -9.87 -6.01
C ASN A 3 -9.70 -9.51 -6.82
N ALA A 4 -8.73 -8.84 -6.18
CA ALA A 4 -7.49 -8.45 -6.84
C ALA A 4 -6.60 -9.66 -7.17
N ALA A 5 -6.48 -10.62 -6.24
CA ALA A 5 -5.77 -11.87 -6.49
C ALA A 5 -6.45 -12.69 -7.60
N ALA A 6 -7.78 -12.85 -7.52
CA ALA A 6 -8.53 -13.61 -8.53
C ALA A 6 -8.44 -12.99 -9.92
N ALA A 7 -8.59 -11.66 -10.03
CA ALA A 7 -8.45 -10.95 -11.30
C ALA A 7 -7.01 -11.04 -11.85
N THR A 8 -6.01 -10.92 -10.97
CA THR A 8 -4.60 -11.06 -11.37
C THR A 8 -4.31 -12.47 -11.87
N GLN A 9 -4.76 -13.51 -11.18
CA GLN A 9 -4.59 -14.89 -11.63
C GLN A 9 -5.30 -15.14 -12.96
N GLN A 10 -6.53 -14.66 -13.14
CA GLN A 10 -7.23 -14.77 -14.42
C GLN A 10 -6.47 -14.06 -15.56
N MET A 11 -5.85 -12.91 -15.29
CA MET A 11 -5.02 -12.24 -16.30
C MET A 11 -3.80 -13.09 -16.70
N LEU A 12 -3.14 -13.72 -15.73
CA LEU A 12 -1.95 -14.55 -15.93
C LEU A 12 -2.28 -15.86 -16.66
N ASP A 13 -3.45 -16.46 -16.38
CA ASP A 13 -3.85 -17.74 -16.97
C ASP A 13 -4.43 -17.59 -18.38
N LEU A 14 -5.14 -16.47 -18.66
CA LEU A 14 -5.97 -16.35 -19.87
C LEU A 14 -5.36 -15.49 -20.98
N PHE A 15 -4.34 -14.68 -20.69
CA PHE A 15 -3.76 -13.74 -21.65
C PHE A 15 -2.23 -13.92 -21.76
N ASP A 16 -1.69 -13.77 -22.97
CA ASP A 16 -0.23 -13.67 -23.16
C ASP A 16 0.23 -12.26 -22.76
N ILE A 17 0.57 -12.11 -21.47
CA ILE A 17 1.07 -10.87 -20.90
C ILE A 17 2.56 -10.98 -20.58
N LYS A 18 3.26 -9.83 -20.56
CA LYS A 18 4.67 -9.75 -20.15
C LYS A 18 4.85 -9.35 -18.69
N GLY A 19 3.78 -8.95 -18.01
CA GLY A 19 3.78 -8.57 -16.60
C GLY A 19 2.54 -7.74 -16.23
N ILE A 20 2.51 -7.26 -14.99
CA ILE A 20 1.34 -6.60 -14.40
C ILE A 20 1.67 -5.16 -14.01
N VAL A 21 0.96 -4.19 -14.60
CA VAL A 21 0.94 -2.80 -14.14
C VAL A 21 -0.34 -2.59 -13.33
N HIS A 22 -0.20 -2.54 -12.01
CA HIS A 22 -1.32 -2.30 -11.11
C HIS A 22 -1.37 -0.82 -10.71
N PHE A 23 -2.52 -0.17 -10.86
CA PHE A 23 -2.64 1.24 -10.54
C PHE A 23 -3.99 1.60 -9.94
N GLY A 24 -4.03 2.75 -9.27
CA GLY A 24 -5.23 3.28 -8.65
C GLY A 24 -4.89 4.38 -7.65
N ILE A 25 -5.79 4.61 -6.70
CA ILE A 25 -5.56 5.54 -5.59
C ILE A 25 -5.13 4.80 -4.32
N ALA A 26 -4.55 5.53 -3.36
CA ALA A 26 -4.16 5.04 -2.03
C ALA A 26 -4.22 6.17 -0.99
N GLY A 27 -4.31 5.82 0.28
CA GLY A 27 -4.18 6.76 1.40
C GLY A 27 -2.71 7.07 1.71
N ASN A 28 -2.42 8.33 2.05
CA ASN A 28 -1.08 8.78 2.42
C ASN A 28 -0.81 8.64 3.92
N VAL A 29 0.17 7.82 4.29
CA VAL A 29 0.61 7.66 5.69
C VAL A 29 1.93 8.38 6.01
N ASN A 30 2.50 9.10 5.04
CA ASN A 30 3.79 9.78 5.17
C ASN A 30 3.64 11.31 5.00
N ASP A 31 4.01 12.06 6.04
CA ASP A 31 3.89 13.53 6.07
C ASP A 31 4.83 14.26 5.09
N SER A 32 5.83 13.57 4.52
CA SER A 32 6.68 14.10 3.44
C SER A 32 6.02 14.10 2.06
N LEU A 33 4.87 13.43 1.93
CA LEU A 33 4.04 13.34 0.73
C LEU A 33 2.74 14.13 0.93
N SER A 34 2.07 14.45 -0.17
CA SER A 34 0.83 15.23 -0.18
C SER A 34 -0.23 14.56 -1.04
N ILE A 35 -1.50 14.91 -0.80
CA ILE A 35 -2.59 14.55 -1.71
C ILE A 35 -2.23 15.00 -3.14
N GLY A 36 -2.51 14.14 -4.12
CA GLY A 36 -2.19 14.33 -5.52
C GLY A 36 -0.83 13.77 -5.95
N ASP A 37 0.11 13.56 -5.01
CA ASP A 37 1.38 12.90 -5.31
C ASP A 37 1.12 11.49 -5.84
N VAL A 38 2.04 10.97 -6.65
CA VAL A 38 2.03 9.58 -7.10
C VAL A 38 3.22 8.87 -6.50
N THR A 39 2.99 7.67 -5.97
CA THR A 39 4.05 6.82 -5.45
C THR A 39 4.14 5.51 -6.23
N ILE A 40 5.36 5.04 -6.44
CA ILE A 40 5.67 3.72 -7.00
C ILE A 40 6.48 2.96 -5.95
N PRO A 41 5.82 2.18 -5.07
CA PRO A 41 6.52 1.49 -4.01
C PRO A 41 7.36 0.32 -4.53
N LYS A 42 8.55 0.13 -3.95
CA LYS A 42 9.44 -0.99 -4.28
C LYS A 42 9.04 -2.32 -3.65
N GLN A 43 8.20 -2.26 -2.62
CA GLN A 43 7.75 -3.45 -1.91
C GLN A 43 6.45 -3.19 -1.16
N PHE A 44 5.68 -4.25 -0.97
CA PHE A 44 4.41 -4.24 -0.26
C PHE A 44 4.39 -5.25 0.89
N ALA A 45 3.77 -4.86 1.99
CA ALA A 45 3.37 -5.75 3.08
C ALA A 45 1.85 -5.92 3.13
N HIS A 46 1.39 -7.11 3.52
CA HIS A 46 -0.01 -7.30 3.90
C HIS A 46 -0.16 -6.94 5.38
N THR A 47 -0.63 -5.72 5.66
CA THR A 47 -0.81 -5.22 7.03
C THR A 47 -2.20 -5.54 7.58
N GLY A 48 -2.83 -6.61 7.09
CA GLY A 48 -4.17 -7.07 7.51
C GLY A 48 -4.18 -8.44 8.18
N ILE A 49 -3.03 -9.06 8.38
CA ILE A 49 -2.91 -10.41 8.98
C ILE A 49 -2.50 -10.27 10.43
N TRP A 50 -3.48 -10.44 11.31
CA TRP A 50 -3.29 -10.21 12.74
C TRP A 50 -3.74 -11.40 13.56
N SER A 51 -3.11 -11.54 14.73
CA SER A 51 -3.63 -12.35 15.82
C SER A 51 -4.05 -11.44 16.96
N TRP A 52 -5.27 -11.64 17.47
CA TRP A 52 -5.70 -11.04 18.72
C TRP A 52 -4.92 -11.68 19.88
N LEU A 53 -4.25 -10.84 20.66
CA LEU A 53 -3.43 -11.32 21.76
C LEU A 53 -4.27 -11.48 23.02
N ASN A 54 -4.16 -12.66 23.64
CA ASN A 54 -4.67 -12.85 24.98
C ASN A 54 -3.88 -11.93 25.94
N PRO A 55 -4.54 -11.04 26.69
CA PRO A 55 -3.87 -10.13 27.62
C PRO A 55 -2.99 -10.83 28.67
N SER A 56 -3.29 -12.11 28.97
CA SER A 56 -2.59 -12.91 29.97
C SER A 56 -1.49 -13.81 29.38
N ALA A 57 -1.28 -13.82 28.06
CA ALA A 57 -0.30 -14.68 27.41
C ALA A 57 1.01 -13.95 27.07
N PRO A 58 2.17 -14.61 27.19
CA PRO A 58 3.44 -14.07 26.70
C PRO A 58 3.39 -14.02 25.16
N SER A 59 3.92 -12.91 24.61
CA SER A 59 4.02 -12.54 23.19
C SER A 59 4.03 -13.69 22.16
N ILE A 60 3.42 -13.47 20.99
CA ILE A 60 3.47 -14.45 19.90
C ILE A 60 4.87 -14.47 19.25
N PRO A 61 5.52 -15.65 19.12
CA PRO A 61 6.75 -15.81 18.35
C PRO A 61 6.58 -15.32 16.90
N ASP A 62 7.62 -14.71 16.34
CA ASP A 62 7.66 -14.25 14.94
C ASP A 62 6.66 -13.13 14.57
N ALA A 63 6.12 -12.40 15.57
CA ALA A 63 5.35 -11.19 15.32
C ALA A 63 6.23 -10.08 14.71
N VAL A 64 5.72 -9.45 13.66
CA VAL A 64 6.41 -8.37 12.92
C VAL A 64 6.21 -7.01 13.58
N ALA A 65 5.06 -6.81 14.22
CA ALA A 65 4.70 -5.61 14.97
C ALA A 65 3.59 -5.90 15.99
N HIS A 66 3.42 -5.04 16.98
CA HIS A 66 2.37 -5.13 17.99
C HIS A 66 1.54 -3.84 18.08
N LEU A 67 0.22 -3.92 17.88
CA LEU A 67 -0.69 -2.80 18.11
C LEU A 67 -1.39 -2.97 19.47
N ASP A 68 -0.95 -2.23 20.47
CA ASP A 68 -1.56 -2.21 21.81
C ASP A 68 -2.68 -1.16 21.85
N VAL A 69 -3.94 -1.63 21.80
CA VAL A 69 -5.13 -0.76 21.72
C VAL A 69 -5.27 0.11 22.96
N ALA A 70 -4.82 -0.38 24.13
CA ALA A 70 -4.90 0.36 25.39
C ALA A 70 -4.14 1.69 25.33
N ARG A 71 -3.05 1.75 24.55
CA ARG A 71 -2.24 2.97 24.40
C ARG A 71 -2.91 4.07 23.59
N TYR A 72 -4.03 3.77 22.92
CA TYR A 72 -4.76 4.70 22.05
C TYR A 72 -6.08 5.20 22.67
N ASN A 73 -6.36 4.89 23.95
CA ASN A 73 -7.56 5.34 24.65
C ASN A 73 -7.57 6.87 24.87
N VAL A 74 -8.66 7.53 24.49
CA VAL A 74 -8.92 8.96 24.76
C VAL A 74 -10.38 9.16 25.23
N PRO A 75 -10.63 9.75 26.42
CA PRO A 75 -9.64 10.15 27.42
C PRO A 75 -8.86 8.93 27.93
N LYS A 76 -7.65 9.16 28.45
CA LYS A 76 -6.89 8.10 29.11
C LYS A 76 -7.73 7.61 30.31
N GLY A 77 -8.36 6.44 30.16
CA GLY A 77 -9.21 5.86 31.17
C GLY A 77 -8.41 5.12 32.24
N GLU A 78 -9.03 4.93 33.40
CA GLU A 78 -8.58 3.98 34.42
C GLU A 78 -9.23 2.62 34.14
N GLY A 79 -8.46 1.53 34.20
CA GLY A 79 -8.95 0.15 33.98
C GLY A 79 -8.32 -0.59 32.79
N ALA A 80 -8.64 -1.87 32.64
CA ALA A 80 -8.10 -2.71 31.58
C ALA A 80 -8.86 -2.52 30.26
N ASN A 81 -8.13 -2.30 29.16
CA ASN A 81 -8.70 -2.33 27.82
C ASN A 81 -8.94 -3.80 27.42
N LEU A 82 -10.21 -4.20 27.32
CA LEU A 82 -10.60 -5.58 26.99
C LEU A 82 -10.29 -5.99 25.54
N LEU A 83 -10.08 -5.03 24.63
CA LEU A 83 -9.59 -5.31 23.27
C LEU A 83 -8.10 -5.67 23.27
N GLY A 84 -7.35 -5.33 24.32
CA GLY A 84 -5.97 -5.74 24.50
C GLY A 84 -5.05 -5.24 23.38
N SER A 85 -4.42 -6.18 22.65
CA SER A 85 -3.45 -5.89 21.59
C SER A 85 -3.49 -6.89 20.43
N PHE A 86 -2.87 -6.51 19.31
CA PHE A 86 -2.72 -7.33 18.11
C PHE A 86 -1.24 -7.61 17.83
N ALA A 87 -0.91 -8.78 17.28
CA ALA A 87 0.36 -9.05 16.62
C ALA A 87 0.17 -9.16 15.11
N TYR A 88 1.13 -8.65 14.33
CA TYR A 88 1.16 -8.75 12.88
C TYR A 88 2.02 -9.93 12.43
N HIS A 89 1.58 -10.63 11.39
CA HIS A 89 2.26 -11.80 10.87
C HIS A 89 2.78 -11.61 9.45
N SER A 90 3.73 -12.46 9.09
CA SER A 90 4.14 -12.65 7.70
C SER A 90 3.14 -13.54 6.95
N GLU A 91 3.13 -13.43 5.63
CA GLU A 91 2.38 -14.31 4.73
C GLU A 91 3.10 -15.63 4.48
N GLN A 92 2.34 -16.67 4.18
CA GLN A 92 2.88 -17.88 3.57
C GLN A 92 2.93 -17.71 2.06
N PHE A 93 4.12 -17.50 1.52
CA PHE A 93 4.32 -17.25 0.10
C PHE A 93 4.88 -18.49 -0.61
N PHE A 94 4.31 -18.79 -1.77
CA PHE A 94 4.73 -19.87 -2.67
C PHE A 94 5.24 -19.25 -3.97
N SER A 95 6.24 -19.87 -4.59
CA SER A 95 6.79 -19.40 -5.86
C SER A 95 7.14 -20.58 -6.74
N GLU A 96 6.97 -20.40 -8.05
CA GLU A 96 7.41 -21.38 -9.06
C GLU A 96 8.91 -21.67 -9.03
N LEU A 97 9.73 -20.73 -8.56
CA LEU A 97 11.17 -20.94 -8.36
C LEU A 97 11.49 -21.74 -7.08
N GLY A 98 10.51 -21.92 -6.20
CA GLY A 98 10.63 -22.63 -4.94
C GLY A 98 10.36 -24.13 -5.07
N LYS A 99 10.50 -24.86 -3.95
CA LYS A 99 10.06 -26.26 -3.90
C LYS A 99 8.53 -26.31 -3.89
N PRO A 100 7.89 -27.18 -4.70
CA PRO A 100 6.45 -27.39 -4.64
C PRO A 100 5.96 -27.65 -3.22
N ASN A 101 4.79 -27.09 -2.86
CA ASN A 101 4.16 -27.22 -1.54
C ASN A 101 5.02 -26.74 -0.35
N THR A 102 6.04 -25.92 -0.58
CA THR A 102 6.87 -25.35 0.48
C THR A 102 6.68 -23.84 0.51
N ALA A 103 5.98 -23.35 1.52
CA ALA A 103 5.84 -21.91 1.77
C ALA A 103 7.12 -21.32 2.36
N ARG A 104 7.37 -20.04 2.07
CA ARG A 104 8.32 -19.21 2.82
C ARG A 104 7.59 -18.04 3.50
N PRO A 105 7.95 -17.68 4.73
CA PRO A 105 7.47 -16.45 5.36
C PRO A 105 7.80 -15.23 4.52
N LEU A 106 6.82 -14.36 4.27
CA LEU A 106 7.00 -13.13 3.51
C LEU A 106 6.31 -11.95 4.20
N VAL A 107 7.12 -10.98 4.63
CA VAL A 107 6.61 -9.67 5.07
C VAL A 107 6.58 -8.69 3.90
N TRP A 108 7.64 -8.70 3.09
CA TRP A 108 7.87 -7.72 2.03
C TRP A 108 7.94 -8.39 0.66
N ALA A 109 6.87 -8.27 -0.11
CA ALA A 109 6.84 -8.66 -1.51
C ALA A 109 7.47 -7.55 -2.37
N GLN A 110 8.60 -7.84 -3.03
CA GLN A 110 9.34 -6.87 -3.84
C GLN A 110 8.69 -6.71 -5.21
N THR A 111 8.51 -5.48 -5.69
CA THR A 111 8.15 -5.22 -7.09
C THR A 111 9.38 -5.38 -7.99
N SER A 112 9.18 -5.40 -9.31
CA SER A 112 10.25 -5.69 -10.26
C SER A 112 11.30 -4.59 -10.30
N GLN A 113 12.55 -4.92 -9.92
CA GLN A 113 13.65 -3.95 -9.89
C GLN A 113 13.89 -3.26 -11.24
N GLN A 114 13.90 -4.01 -12.34
CA GLN A 114 14.07 -3.44 -13.67
C GLN A 114 12.97 -2.42 -14.02
N TRP A 115 11.73 -2.67 -13.59
CA TRP A 115 10.62 -1.75 -13.82
C TRP A 115 10.66 -0.54 -12.87
N LEU A 116 11.17 -0.72 -11.65
CA LEU A 116 11.45 0.41 -10.75
C LEU A 116 12.53 1.33 -11.33
N ASP A 117 13.58 0.78 -11.92
CA ASP A 117 14.66 1.56 -12.53
C ASP A 117 14.13 2.37 -13.73
N LEU A 118 13.26 1.78 -14.56
CA LEU A 118 12.57 2.49 -15.63
C LEU A 118 11.64 3.58 -15.09
N ALA A 119 10.89 3.30 -14.02
CA ALA A 119 9.98 4.25 -13.41
C ALA A 119 10.71 5.43 -12.74
N ALA A 120 11.92 5.21 -12.19
CA ALA A 120 12.74 6.25 -11.58
C ALA A 120 13.11 7.36 -12.60
N ASN A 121 13.27 7.03 -13.87
CA ASN A 121 13.51 8.02 -14.93
C ASN A 121 12.32 8.95 -15.20
N LEU A 122 11.15 8.65 -14.65
CA LEU A 122 9.96 9.51 -14.74
C LEU A 122 9.88 10.53 -13.59
N GLU A 123 10.73 10.43 -12.57
CA GLU A 123 10.76 11.43 -11.51
C GLU A 123 11.02 12.83 -12.08
N GLY A 124 10.27 13.82 -11.58
CA GLY A 124 10.28 15.18 -12.14
C GLY A 124 9.25 15.43 -13.24
N MET A 125 8.51 14.41 -13.70
CA MET A 125 7.39 14.63 -14.62
C MET A 125 6.31 15.52 -13.99
N GLU A 126 5.68 16.35 -14.82
CA GLU A 126 4.61 17.23 -14.36
C GLU A 126 3.33 16.44 -14.06
N LEU A 127 2.74 16.68 -12.90
CA LEU A 127 1.45 16.13 -12.48
C LEU A 127 0.40 17.25 -12.38
N GLN A 128 -0.88 16.88 -12.53
CA GLN A 128 -1.98 17.83 -12.39
C GLN A 128 -2.08 18.29 -10.94
N GLN A 129 -2.24 19.60 -10.73
CA GLN A 129 -2.40 20.22 -9.41
C GLN A 129 -3.87 20.49 -9.05
N CYS A 130 -4.76 20.57 -10.04
CA CYS A 130 -6.11 21.07 -9.86
C CYS A 130 -7.15 20.04 -10.30
N VAL A 131 -8.21 19.93 -9.50
CA VAL A 131 -9.41 19.15 -9.85
C VAL A 131 -10.18 19.87 -10.95
N ASN A 132 -10.28 21.21 -10.84
CA ASN A 132 -10.93 22.09 -11.81
C ASN A 132 -10.36 23.53 -11.68
N SER A 133 -10.92 24.50 -12.40
CA SER A 133 -10.42 25.88 -12.42
C SER A 133 -10.49 26.63 -11.08
N SER A 134 -11.33 26.18 -10.13
CA SER A 134 -11.52 26.82 -8.83
C SER A 134 -10.95 26.04 -7.65
N LEU A 135 -10.51 24.79 -7.85
CA LEU A 135 -10.02 23.91 -6.80
C LEU A 135 -8.68 23.29 -7.16
N CYS A 136 -7.62 23.79 -6.51
CA CYS A 136 -6.25 23.35 -6.67
C CYS A 136 -5.61 22.98 -5.34
N LEU A 137 -4.68 22.02 -5.40
CA LEU A 137 -3.82 21.70 -4.27
C LEU A 137 -2.85 22.85 -3.97
N PRO A 138 -2.49 23.10 -2.71
CA PRO A 138 -1.57 24.18 -2.34
C PRO A 138 -0.13 23.92 -2.78
N LYS A 139 0.25 22.65 -2.98
CA LYS A 139 1.56 22.22 -3.44
C LYS A 139 1.41 21.50 -4.78
N LYS A 140 2.39 21.67 -5.66
CA LYS A 140 2.48 20.89 -6.89
C LYS A 140 2.75 19.43 -6.56
N PRO A 141 1.96 18.48 -7.08
CA PRO A 141 2.24 17.08 -6.85
C PRO A 141 3.53 16.60 -7.51
N LYS A 142 4.12 15.56 -6.93
CA LYS A 142 5.33 14.90 -7.42
C LYS A 142 5.15 13.39 -7.54
N LEU A 143 5.95 12.79 -8.42
CA LEU A 143 6.17 11.35 -8.47
C LEU A 143 7.31 10.99 -7.51
N VAL A 144 7.14 9.93 -6.72
CA VAL A 144 8.17 9.39 -5.83
C VAL A 144 8.28 7.88 -5.97
N VAL A 145 9.47 7.39 -6.32
CA VAL A 145 9.74 5.97 -6.54
C VAL A 145 10.53 5.38 -5.37
N GLY A 146 10.27 4.11 -5.04
CA GLY A 146 11.13 3.33 -4.13
C GLY A 146 10.76 3.36 -2.64
N LEU A 147 9.64 3.98 -2.29
CA LEU A 147 9.06 3.89 -0.94
C LEU A 147 8.41 2.52 -0.70
N ARG A 148 7.86 2.29 0.49
CA ARG A 148 7.12 1.06 0.84
C ARG A 148 5.62 1.33 0.82
N GLY A 149 4.84 0.35 0.39
CA GLY A 149 3.38 0.37 0.51
C GLY A 149 2.90 -0.76 1.42
N SER A 150 1.65 -0.69 1.84
CA SER A 150 0.95 -1.87 2.36
C SER A 150 -0.48 -1.94 1.86
N SER A 151 -1.05 -3.13 2.01
CA SER A 151 -2.47 -3.34 1.77
C SER A 151 -3.13 -4.07 2.93
N ALA A 152 -4.42 -3.81 3.15
CA ALA A 152 -5.30 -4.58 4.02
C ALA A 152 -6.75 -4.44 3.51
N ASN A 153 -7.67 -5.32 3.91
CA ASN A 153 -9.10 -5.15 3.58
C ASN A 153 -9.78 -4.08 4.46
N ILE A 154 -9.12 -2.93 4.66
CA ILE A 154 -9.55 -1.86 5.56
C ILE A 154 -9.26 -0.52 4.89
N PHE A 155 -10.25 0.37 4.85
CA PHE A 155 -10.03 1.78 4.52
C PHE A 155 -9.49 2.49 5.77
N VAL A 156 -8.28 3.04 5.68
CA VAL A 156 -7.63 3.70 6.82
C VAL A 156 -8.03 5.17 6.86
N ASP A 157 -8.82 5.55 7.85
CA ASP A 157 -9.15 6.95 8.15
C ASP A 157 -9.00 7.23 9.65
N ASN A 158 -7.81 6.97 10.17
CA ASN A 158 -7.50 7.12 11.58
C ASN A 158 -6.04 7.52 11.79
N ALA A 159 -5.80 8.77 12.23
CA ALA A 159 -4.45 9.32 12.45
C ALA A 159 -3.56 8.41 13.31
N ALA A 160 -4.10 7.86 14.40
CA ALA A 160 -3.30 7.06 15.32
C ALA A 160 -2.86 5.73 14.71
N TYR A 161 -3.74 5.09 13.93
CA TYR A 161 -3.42 3.85 13.23
C TYR A 161 -2.51 4.10 12.00
N ARG A 162 -2.73 5.20 11.28
CA ARG A 162 -1.81 5.71 10.26
C ARG A 162 -0.40 5.86 10.81
N ASP A 163 -0.25 6.54 11.93
CA ASP A 163 1.03 6.76 12.61
C ASP A 163 1.68 5.45 13.05
N PHE A 164 0.87 4.50 13.52
CA PHE A 164 1.35 3.16 13.82
C PHE A 164 1.94 2.47 12.59
N LEU A 165 1.25 2.52 11.44
CA LEU A 165 1.70 1.85 10.20
C LEU A 165 3.03 2.41 9.71
N ILE A 166 3.17 3.74 9.60
CA ILE A 166 4.45 4.33 9.17
C ILE A 166 5.57 4.06 10.18
N ARG A 167 5.32 4.15 11.50
CA ARG A 167 6.37 3.95 12.51
C ARG A 167 6.88 2.50 12.55
N ASN A 168 6.00 1.52 12.40
CA ASN A 168 6.35 0.11 12.56
C ASN A 168 6.74 -0.58 11.24
N PHE A 169 6.17 -0.17 10.12
CA PHE A 169 6.45 -0.80 8.82
C PHE A 169 7.26 0.10 7.87
N GLY A 170 7.35 1.41 8.14
CA GLY A 170 8.00 2.36 7.24
C GLY A 170 7.26 2.52 5.91
N VAL A 171 5.96 2.22 5.88
CA VAL A 171 5.10 2.39 4.69
C VAL A 171 4.77 3.85 4.48
N SER A 172 4.58 4.25 3.23
CA SER A 172 4.21 5.60 2.82
C SER A 172 2.83 5.68 2.17
N SER A 173 2.32 4.55 1.66
CA SER A 173 0.97 4.43 1.11
C SER A 173 0.27 3.19 1.63
N VAL A 174 -1.06 3.27 1.75
CA VAL A 174 -1.94 2.16 2.15
C VAL A 174 -3.10 2.02 1.17
N ASP A 175 -3.37 0.80 0.71
CA ASP A 175 -4.52 0.50 -0.14
C ASP A 175 -5.16 -0.85 0.21
N MET A 176 -6.01 -1.39 -0.66
CA MET A 176 -6.80 -2.58 -0.38
C MET A 176 -6.53 -3.76 -1.34
N GLU A 177 -5.50 -3.64 -2.19
CA GLU A 177 -5.26 -4.60 -3.29
C GLU A 177 -3.78 -4.91 -3.57
N SER A 178 -2.88 -3.93 -3.48
CA SER A 178 -1.56 -4.02 -4.11
C SER A 178 -0.72 -5.19 -3.62
N ALA A 179 -0.70 -5.48 -2.31
CA ALA A 179 0.02 -6.63 -1.78
C ALA A 179 -0.50 -7.96 -2.38
N ALA A 180 -1.81 -8.09 -2.61
CA ALA A 180 -2.38 -9.28 -3.24
C ALA A 180 -1.96 -9.42 -4.71
N VAL A 181 -1.97 -8.31 -5.46
CA VAL A 181 -1.55 -8.30 -6.87
C VAL A 181 -0.06 -8.60 -7.00
N VAL A 182 0.78 -7.97 -6.19
CA VAL A 182 2.23 -8.21 -6.18
C VAL A 182 2.52 -9.66 -5.80
N MET A 183 1.93 -10.18 -4.73
CA MET A 183 2.15 -11.58 -4.35
C MET A 183 1.68 -12.54 -5.44
N THR A 184 0.49 -12.34 -6.03
CA THR A 184 -0.01 -13.21 -7.10
C THR A 184 0.92 -13.19 -8.31
N SER A 185 1.41 -12.02 -8.72
CA SER A 185 2.34 -11.88 -9.84
C SER A 185 3.67 -12.60 -9.57
N LEU A 186 4.25 -12.38 -8.38
CA LEU A 186 5.51 -13.00 -7.98
C LEU A 186 5.40 -14.52 -7.80
N SER A 187 4.26 -15.02 -7.31
CA SER A 187 4.02 -16.46 -7.17
C SER A 187 4.11 -17.17 -8.52
N ASN A 188 3.60 -16.54 -9.58
CA ASN A 188 3.60 -17.03 -10.96
C ASN A 188 4.84 -16.57 -11.77
N GLY A 189 5.84 -15.93 -11.15
CA GLY A 189 7.08 -15.54 -11.82
C GLY A 189 6.98 -14.35 -12.79
N PHE A 190 5.91 -13.55 -12.74
CA PHE A 190 5.74 -12.39 -13.62
C PHE A 190 6.22 -11.08 -12.99
N PRO A 191 6.80 -10.17 -13.79
CA PRO A 191 7.17 -8.85 -13.31
C PRO A 191 5.93 -8.01 -12.99
N VAL A 192 6.05 -7.15 -11.97
CA VAL A 192 4.96 -6.32 -11.48
C VAL A 192 5.47 -4.96 -11.01
N VAL A 193 4.70 -3.91 -11.31
CA VAL A 193 4.85 -2.57 -10.72
C VAL A 193 3.51 -2.08 -10.20
N VAL A 194 3.55 -1.27 -9.15
CA VAL A 194 2.36 -0.65 -8.57
C VAL A 194 2.50 0.86 -8.61
N ILE A 195 1.49 1.56 -9.09
CA ILE A 195 1.46 3.02 -9.24
C ILE A 195 0.23 3.58 -8.54
N ARG A 196 0.41 4.35 -7.45
CA ARG A 196 -0.68 4.85 -6.62
C ARG A 196 -0.70 6.37 -6.53
N GLY A 197 -1.81 6.97 -6.93
CA GLY A 197 -2.09 8.38 -6.63
C GLY A 197 -2.62 8.53 -5.21
N LEU A 198 -2.07 9.48 -4.44
CA LEU A 198 -2.47 9.70 -3.06
C LEU A 198 -3.75 10.55 -3.00
N SER A 199 -4.86 9.96 -2.58
CA SER A 199 -6.18 10.61 -2.59
C SER A 199 -6.52 11.38 -1.32
N ASP A 200 -5.90 11.00 -0.20
CA ASP A 200 -6.22 11.48 1.14
C ASP A 200 -5.06 11.23 2.10
N MET A 201 -5.21 11.65 3.36
CA MET A 201 -4.16 11.56 4.38
C MET A 201 -4.37 10.41 5.36
N ALA A 202 -5.18 9.40 5.02
CA ALA A 202 -5.44 8.22 5.83
C ALA A 202 -5.86 8.53 7.29
N GLY A 203 -6.62 9.61 7.47
CA GLY A 203 -7.06 10.12 8.78
C GLY A 203 -6.12 11.11 9.45
N GLY A 204 -4.98 11.46 8.83
CA GLY A 204 -4.07 12.50 9.32
C GLY A 204 -4.53 13.93 9.05
N GLN A 205 -5.61 14.11 8.29
CA GLN A 205 -6.24 15.41 8.03
C GLN A 205 -7.15 15.86 9.18
N SER A 206 -7.46 17.16 9.22
CA SER A 206 -8.55 17.69 10.06
C SER A 206 -9.88 17.58 9.34
N GLY A 207 -10.92 17.08 10.03
CA GLY A 207 -12.27 16.96 9.48
C GLY A 207 -12.44 15.75 8.57
N GLU A 208 -13.36 15.85 7.62
CA GLU A 208 -13.71 14.75 6.72
C GLU A 208 -12.55 14.35 5.81
N ASN A 209 -12.50 13.05 5.47
CA ASN A 209 -11.52 12.53 4.54
C ASN A 209 -11.69 13.15 3.14
N ALA A 210 -10.59 13.60 2.55
CA ALA A 210 -10.61 14.38 1.32
C ALA A 210 -10.72 13.52 0.03
N ILE A 211 -10.87 12.20 0.16
CA ILE A 211 -10.97 11.27 -0.99
C ILE A 211 -12.09 11.64 -1.96
N GLN A 212 -13.25 12.11 -1.48
CA GLN A 212 -14.36 12.51 -2.34
C GLN A 212 -14.05 13.78 -3.17
N ILE A 213 -13.12 14.60 -2.69
CA ILE A 213 -12.73 15.86 -3.30
C ILE A 213 -11.57 15.64 -4.29
N PHE A 214 -10.53 14.91 -3.88
CA PHE A 214 -9.28 14.78 -4.63
C PHE A 214 -9.03 13.40 -5.23
N GLY A 215 -9.92 12.42 -5.00
CA GLY A 215 -9.76 11.06 -5.54
C GLY A 215 -9.67 11.03 -7.06
N SER A 216 -10.46 11.87 -7.75
CA SER A 216 -10.41 11.98 -9.21
C SER A 216 -9.09 12.57 -9.72
N LEU A 217 -8.51 13.52 -8.99
CA LEU A 217 -7.20 14.10 -9.31
C LEU A 217 -6.07 13.08 -9.09
N ALA A 218 -6.10 12.38 -7.96
CA ALA A 218 -5.15 11.32 -7.65
C ALA A 218 -5.18 10.19 -8.70
N ALA A 219 -6.38 9.76 -9.11
CA ALA A 219 -6.57 8.77 -10.16
C ALA A 219 -6.03 9.25 -11.51
N GLN A 220 -6.30 10.50 -11.90
CA GLN A 220 -5.79 11.09 -13.14
C GLN A 220 -4.25 11.16 -13.15
N ASN A 221 -3.65 11.57 -12.04
CA ASN A 221 -2.19 11.59 -11.90
C ASN A 221 -1.60 10.18 -11.97
N ALA A 222 -2.21 9.18 -11.32
CA ALA A 222 -1.77 7.79 -11.42
C ALA A 222 -1.81 7.30 -12.88
N VAL A 223 -2.91 7.54 -13.60
CA VAL A 223 -3.05 7.19 -15.03
C VAL A 223 -2.00 7.90 -15.88
N LYS A 224 -1.72 9.19 -15.61
CA LYS A 224 -0.69 9.96 -16.33
C LYS A 224 0.69 9.28 -16.19
N VAL A 225 1.04 8.83 -14.99
CA VAL A 225 2.30 8.11 -14.73
C VAL A 225 2.28 6.73 -15.42
N VAL A 226 1.18 5.98 -15.35
CA VAL A 226 1.01 4.68 -16.03
C VAL A 226 1.26 4.81 -17.53
N VAL A 227 0.64 5.80 -18.18
CA VAL A 227 0.80 6.02 -19.63
C VAL A 227 2.24 6.34 -20.00
N GLN A 228 2.98 7.10 -19.18
CA GLN A 228 4.39 7.36 -19.44
C GLN A 228 5.26 6.14 -19.17
N PHE A 229 4.99 5.39 -18.10
CA PHE A 229 5.69 4.16 -17.78
C PHE A 229 5.54 3.10 -18.87
N ILE A 230 4.34 2.90 -19.41
CA ILE A 230 4.13 1.93 -20.49
C ILE A 230 4.98 2.27 -21.73
N LYS A 231 5.22 3.56 -22.02
CA LYS A 231 6.07 3.97 -23.15
C LYS A 231 7.56 3.71 -22.94
N THR A 232 8.00 3.46 -21.70
CA THR A 232 9.40 3.11 -21.40
C THR A 232 9.64 1.61 -21.41
N LEU A 233 8.57 0.79 -21.48
CA LEU A 233 8.69 -0.65 -21.63
C LEU A 233 9.24 -1.00 -23.02
N PRO A 234 10.12 -2.01 -23.12
CA PRO A 234 10.73 -2.45 -24.37
C PRO A 234 9.76 -3.18 -25.31
#